data_AF-A0A0S8AC35-F1
#
_entry.id   AF-A0A0S8AC35-F1
#
_cell.length_a   1.000
_cell.length_b   1.000
_cell.length_c   1.000
_cell.angle_alpha   90.00
_cell.angle_beta   90.00
_cell.angle_gamma   90.00
#
_symmetry.space_group_name_H-M   'P 1'
#
loop_
_entity.id
_entity.type
_entity.pdbx_description
1 polymer ?
#
loop_
_entity_poly.entity_id
_entity_poly.type
_entity_poly.pdbx_seq_one_letter_code
_entity_poly.pdbx_strand_id
1 'polypeptide(L)'
;MTFVTVDFGVNGTPEEQELGQTIRALLHELMSDGVRIEACEISCEWLLPPEAELYPGIVLIDNAFASSIWYQTKGYAMINID
;
A
#
# COMPACT_ATOMS: atom_id res chain seq x y z
N MET A 1 -0.37 6.25 10.83
CA MET A 1 -0.31 5.30 9.70
C MET A 1 -1.07 5.95 8.56
N THR A 2 -0.38 6.28 7.48
CA THR A 2 -0.96 7.00 6.33
C THR A 2 -0.93 6.06 5.14
N PHE A 3 -2.06 5.90 4.46
CA PHE A 3 -2.13 5.07 3.26
C PHE A 3 -1.49 5.80 2.08
N VAL A 4 -0.82 5.04 1.22
CA VAL A 4 -0.26 5.58 -0.02
C VAL A 4 -1.35 5.58 -1.08
N THR A 5 -1.93 6.75 -1.29
CA THR A 5 -2.90 7.05 -2.35
C THR A 5 -2.20 7.62 -3.58
N VAL A 6 -2.94 7.77 -4.69
CA VAL A 6 -2.45 8.46 -5.90
C VAL A 6 -1.83 9.83 -5.59
N ASP A 7 -2.43 10.55 -4.66
CA ASP A 7 -2.08 11.94 -4.34
C ASP A 7 -1.16 12.06 -3.12
N PHE A 8 -0.62 10.96 -2.63
CA PHE A 8 0.17 10.94 -1.40
C PHE A 8 1.33 11.94 -1.46
N GLY A 9 1.33 12.94 -0.56
CA GLY A 9 2.35 13.99 -0.55
C GLY A 9 2.23 15.05 -1.64
N VAL A 10 1.29 14.96 -2.60
CA VAL A 10 1.15 15.94 -3.71
C VAL A 10 0.82 17.34 -3.19
N ASN A 11 -0.03 17.45 -2.17
CA ASN A 11 -0.48 18.72 -1.59
C ASN A 11 0.19 19.05 -0.25
N GLY A 12 1.27 18.34 0.10
CA GLY A 12 1.99 18.52 1.36
C GLY A 12 3.03 19.65 1.32
N THR A 13 3.80 19.76 2.40
CA THR A 13 5.05 20.52 2.48
C THR A 13 6.07 20.02 1.44
N PRO A 14 7.12 20.81 1.11
CA PRO A 14 8.16 20.36 0.17
C PRO A 14 8.78 19.01 0.52
N GLU A 15 8.98 18.73 1.82
CA GLU A 15 9.51 17.46 2.31
C GLU A 15 8.51 16.31 2.08
N GLU A 16 7.22 16.53 2.34
CA GLU A 16 6.17 15.53 2.06
C GLU A 16 5.99 15.27 0.57
N GLN A 17 6.19 16.28 -0.28
CA GLN A 17 6.18 16.14 -1.74
C GLN A 17 7.33 15.27 -2.22
N GLU A 18 8.55 15.50 -1.73
CA GLU A 18 9.74 14.69 -2.05
C GLU A 18 9.57 13.24 -1.57
N LEU A 19 9.08 13.05 -0.35
CA LEU A 19 8.76 11.72 0.19
C LEU A 19 7.69 11.02 -0.67
N GLY A 20 6.63 11.73 -1.04
CA GLY A 20 5.56 11.17 -1.85
C GLY A 20 6.01 10.77 -3.25
N GLN A 21 6.90 11.56 -3.87
CA GLN A 21 7.55 11.18 -5.13
C GLN A 21 8.39 9.92 -4.98
N THR A 22 9.20 9.85 -3.91
CA THR A 22 10.06 8.69 -3.63
C THR A 22 9.25 7.42 -3.43
N ILE A 23 8.19 7.47 -2.62
CA ILE A 23 7.33 6.32 -2.36
C ILE A 23 6.61 5.86 -3.63
N ARG A 24 6.04 6.77 -4.43
CA ARG A 24 5.37 6.40 -5.69
C ARG A 24 6.34 5.77 -6.69
N ALA A 25 7.57 6.29 -6.77
CA ALA A 25 8.61 5.71 -7.63
C ALA A 25 8.97 4.29 -7.17
N LEU A 26 9.14 4.07 -5.86
CA LEU A 26 9.43 2.75 -5.31
C LEU A 26 8.28 1.75 -5.55
N LEU A 27 7.03 2.17 -5.35
CA LEU A 27 5.87 1.33 -5.63
C LEU A 27 5.84 0.91 -7.11
N HIS A 28 6.09 1.85 -8.01
CA HIS A 28 6.15 1.58 -9.44
C HIS A 28 7.25 0.56 -9.79
N GLU A 29 8.46 0.75 -9.25
CA GLU A 29 9.59 -0.16 -9.46
C GLU A 29 9.27 -1.58 -8.96
N LEU A 30 8.82 -1.71 -7.70
CA LEU A 30 8.46 -3.00 -7.11
C LEU A 30 7.38 -3.72 -7.92
N MET A 31 6.33 -3.01 -8.33
CA MET A 31 5.27 -3.59 -9.17
C MET A 31 5.79 -4.01 -10.55
N SER A 32 6.71 -3.24 -11.13
CA SER A 32 7.33 -3.57 -12.42
C SER A 32 8.20 -4.84 -12.33
N ASP A 33 8.78 -5.11 -11.15
CA ASP A 33 9.52 -6.33 -10.84
C ASP A 33 8.60 -7.51 -10.47
N GLY A 34 7.28 -7.33 -10.52
CA GLY A 34 6.29 -8.36 -10.24
C GLY A 34 5.96 -8.53 -8.75
N VAL A 35 6.38 -7.59 -7.89
CA VAL A 35 5.98 -7.59 -6.48
C VAL A 35 4.49 -7.24 -6.37
N ARG A 36 3.72 -8.15 -5.77
CA ARG A 36 2.31 -7.93 -5.47
C ARG A 36 2.17 -7.09 -4.20
N ILE A 37 1.43 -5.99 -4.32
CA ILE A 37 1.14 -5.08 -3.20
C ILE A 37 -0.37 -5.12 -2.94
N GLU A 38 -0.74 -5.39 -1.69
CA GLU A 38 -2.13 -5.55 -1.26
C GLU A 38 -2.49 -4.48 -0.22
N ALA A 39 -3.74 -4.00 -0.27
CA ALA A 39 -4.31 -3.11 0.74
C ALA A 39 -5.54 -3.77 1.38
N CYS A 40 -5.64 -3.69 2.71
CA CYS A 40 -6.76 -4.22 3.49
C CYS A 40 -7.98 -3.32 3.35
N GLU A 41 -9.09 -3.85 2.83
CA GLU A 41 -10.36 -3.14 2.65
C GLU A 41 -10.88 -2.57 3.96
N ILE A 42 -10.89 -3.39 5.03
CA ILE A 42 -11.30 -2.94 6.36
C ILE A 42 -10.49 -1.71 6.79
N SER A 43 -9.18 -1.70 6.55
CA SER A 43 -8.35 -0.57 6.93
C SER A 43 -8.55 0.64 6.02
N CYS A 44 -8.76 0.43 4.71
CA CYS A 44 -9.11 1.46 3.76
C CYS A 44 -10.42 2.16 4.15
N GLU A 45 -11.49 1.42 4.43
CA GLU A 45 -12.78 1.97 4.83
C GLU A 45 -12.70 2.88 6.07
N TRP A 46 -11.81 2.56 7.00
CA TRP A 46 -11.69 3.27 8.28
C TRP A 46 -10.75 4.48 8.21
N LEU A 47 -9.78 4.46 7.31
CA LEU A 47 -8.63 5.37 7.35
C LEU A 47 -8.47 6.20 6.08
N LEU A 48 -9.14 5.84 4.98
CA LEU A 48 -9.14 6.62 3.75
C LEU A 48 -10.38 7.52 3.65
N PRO A 49 -10.22 8.74 3.13
CA PRO A 49 -11.34 9.52 2.63
C PRO A 49 -12.10 8.73 1.54
N PRO A 50 -13.45 8.86 1.44
CA PRO A 50 -14.24 8.20 0.40
C PRO A 50 -13.77 8.49 -1.04
N GLU A 51 -13.20 9.68 -1.26
CA GLU A 51 -12.67 10.14 -2.54
C GLU A 51 -11.23 9.70 -2.83
N ALA A 52 -10.55 9.07 -1.85
CA ALA A 52 -9.17 8.69 -2.02
C ALA A 52 -9.02 7.42 -2.84
N GLU A 53 -8.22 7.50 -3.90
CA GLU A 53 -7.90 6.35 -4.74
C GLU A 53 -6.54 5.75 -4.33
N LEU A 54 -6.48 4.43 -4.22
CA LEU A 54 -5.22 3.72 -4.02
C LEU A 54 -4.30 3.92 -5.24
N TYR A 55 -2.99 3.88 -5.00
CA TYR A 55 -2.03 3.93 -6.09
C TYR A 55 -2.29 2.78 -7.11
N PRO A 56 -2.26 3.05 -8.43
CA PRO A 56 -2.58 2.04 -9.44
C PRO A 56 -1.69 0.80 -9.30
N GLY A 57 -2.32 -0.38 -9.36
CA GLY A 57 -1.64 -1.67 -9.20
C GLY A 57 -1.67 -2.23 -7.78
N ILE A 58 -2.04 -1.43 -6.77
CA ILE A 58 -2.37 -1.96 -5.43
C ILE A 58 -3.68 -2.75 -5.53
N VAL A 59 -3.66 -3.98 -5.02
CA VAL A 59 -4.84 -4.85 -5.02
C VAL A 59 -5.57 -4.73 -3.69
N LEU A 60 -6.83 -4.31 -3.74
CA LEU A 60 -7.71 -4.31 -2.58
C LEU A 60 -8.07 -5.76 -2.24
N ILE A 61 -7.86 -6.14 -0.98
CA ILE A 61 -8.21 -7.43 -0.41
C ILE A 61 -9.11 -7.21 0.80
N ASP A 62 -10.05 -8.13 1.04
CA ASP A 62 -11.00 -8.04 2.15
C ASP A 62 -10.27 -7.86 3.51
N ASN A 63 -9.32 -8.76 3.81
CA ASN A 63 -8.63 -8.77 5.09
C ASN A 63 -7.15 -9.18 4.97
N ALA A 64 -6.24 -8.25 5.29
CA ALA A 64 -4.80 -8.51 5.26
C ALA A 64 -4.32 -9.55 6.27
N PHE A 65 -4.99 -9.68 7.43
CA PHE A 65 -4.67 -10.72 8.39
C PHE A 65 -5.04 -12.12 7.87
N ALA A 66 -6.19 -12.26 7.20
CA ALA A 66 -6.57 -13.51 6.54
C ALA A 66 -5.62 -13.84 5.37
N SER A 67 -5.26 -12.85 4.54
CA SER A 67 -4.29 -13.01 3.45
C SER A 67 -2.92 -13.49 3.98
N SER A 68 -2.42 -12.87 5.06
CA SER A 68 -1.13 -13.24 5.63
C SER A 68 -1.10 -14.64 6.24
N ILE A 69 -2.20 -15.10 6.86
CA ILE A 69 -2.35 -16.49 7.30
C ILE A 69 -2.33 -17.41 6.08
N TRP A 70 -3.10 -17.10 5.03
CA TRP A 70 -3.14 -17.92 3.83
C TRP A 70 -1.76 -18.09 3.20
N TYR A 71 -1.00 -17.01 3.02
CA TYR A 71 0.38 -17.09 2.51
C TYR A 71 1.27 -17.98 3.39
N GLN A 72 1.21 -17.85 4.71
CA GLN A 72 1.98 -18.70 5.62
C GLN A 72 1.57 -20.18 5.52
N THR A 73 0.28 -20.50 5.33
CA THR A 73 -0.16 -21.89 5.11
C THR A 73 0.38 -22.50 3.81
N LYS A 74 0.78 -21.65 2.84
CA LYS A 74 1.44 -22.06 1.60
C LYS A 74 2.96 -22.17 1.73
N GLY A 75 3.50 -21.94 2.92
CA GLY A 75 4.95 -22.03 3.20
C GLY A 75 5.72 -20.74 2.96
N TYR A 76 5.04 -19.61 2.74
CA TYR A 76 5.72 -18.32 2.65
C TYR A 76 6.17 -17.86 4.04
N ALA A 77 7.38 -17.30 4.12
CA ALA A 77 7.85 -16.64 5.33
C ALA A 77 7.15 -15.28 5.50
N MET A 78 6.72 -14.98 6.72
CA MET A 78 6.26 -13.65 7.08
C MET A 78 7.47 -12.84 7.58
N ILE A 79 7.74 -11.72 6.91
CA ILE A 79 8.70 -10.72 7.37
C ILE A 79 7.90 -9.50 7.78
N ASN A 80 7.89 -9.20 9.08
CA ASN A 80 7.29 -7.97 9.58
C ASN A 80 8.29 -6.82 9.38
N ILE A 81 7.78 -5.68 8.94
CA ILE A 81 8.54 -4.44 8.78
C ILE A 81 8.02 -3.49 9.87
N ASP A 82 8.92 -3.09 10.77
CA ASP A 82 8.64 -2.24 11.93
C ASP A 82 8.92 -0.76 11.64
#